data_AF-C9SBY4-F1
#
_entry.id   AF-C9SBY4-F1
#
_cell.length_a   1.000
_cell.length_b   1.000
_cell.length_c   1.000
_cell.angle_alpha   90.00
_cell.angle_beta   90.00
_cell.angle_gamma   90.00
#
_symmetry.space_group_name_H-M   'P 1'
#
loop_
_entity.id
_entity.type
_entity.pdbx_description
1 polymer ?
#
loop_
_entity_poly.entity_id
_entity_poly.type
_entity_poly.pdbx_seq_one_letter_code
_entity_poly.pdbx_strand_id
1 'polypeptide(L)'
;MSSKNLLGSTRAAPDGTYKGLANKTSFVQRNPDAPSRTVGPIKAPTNIRNHYGFCGFGDNCKFLHAREDYKQGWQLDKEWEDVAKGKKNLGGTIVADANRDKVADDDNEEEDAMLENIPFACIICREPYKSPVVTRCGHYFCEPCALKRYRKDPTCAACGSGTSGVFNSASRLKKLLDRKRARAAKKRQDAIDAGEEVSDEEEE
;
A
#
# COMPACT_ATOMS: atom_id res chain seq x y z
N MET A 1 -43.31 -74.01 -6.22
CA MET A 1 -42.91 -72.74 -6.85
C MET A 1 -43.13 -71.63 -5.83
N SER A 2 -42.09 -70.85 -5.52
CA SER A 2 -41.86 -70.13 -4.24
C SER A 2 -43.01 -69.27 -3.68
N SER A 3 -43.23 -69.37 -2.36
CA SER A 3 -44.22 -68.64 -1.53
C SER A 3 -43.99 -67.11 -1.46
N LYS A 4 -42.98 -66.59 -2.15
CA LYS A 4 -42.60 -65.16 -2.15
C LYS A 4 -43.52 -64.23 -2.97
N ASN A 5 -44.41 -64.77 -3.82
CA ASN A 5 -45.21 -63.94 -4.73
C ASN A 5 -46.71 -63.81 -4.38
N LEU A 6 -47.16 -64.31 -3.22
CA LEU A 6 -48.59 -64.30 -2.83
C LEU A 6 -48.94 -63.31 -1.71
N LEU A 7 -47.95 -62.74 -1.01
CA LEU A 7 -48.17 -61.77 0.06
C LEU A 7 -47.54 -60.44 -0.38
N GLY A 8 -48.37 -59.42 -0.61
CA GLY A 8 -47.91 -58.07 -0.93
C GLY A 8 -46.84 -57.59 0.07
N SER A 9 -45.95 -56.72 -0.40
CA SER A 9 -44.70 -56.34 0.27
C SER A 9 -44.82 -55.84 1.71
N THR A 10 -46.02 -55.58 2.22
CA THR A 10 -46.31 -55.19 3.60
C THR A 10 -46.26 -56.37 4.60
N ARG A 11 -46.29 -57.62 4.13
CA ARG A 11 -46.24 -58.85 4.97
C ARG A 11 -45.08 -59.78 4.63
N ALA A 12 -44.09 -59.31 3.89
CA ALA A 12 -42.85 -60.07 3.73
C ALA A 12 -42.18 -60.18 5.11
N ALA A 13 -41.98 -61.41 5.60
CA ALA A 13 -41.22 -61.65 6.82
C ALA A 13 -39.85 -60.97 6.67
N PRO A 14 -39.37 -60.20 7.66
CA PRO A 14 -38.07 -59.56 7.55
C PRO A 14 -37.03 -60.66 7.35
N ASP A 15 -36.25 -60.59 6.26
CA ASP A 15 -35.23 -61.56 5.84
C ASP A 15 -34.03 -61.64 6.84
N GLY A 16 -34.22 -61.21 8.09
CA GLY A 16 -33.21 -61.06 9.15
C GLY A 16 -32.09 -60.06 8.82
N THR A 17 -31.98 -59.66 7.56
CA THR A 17 -30.86 -58.93 7.01
C THR A 17 -31.20 -57.45 6.99
N TYR A 18 -30.43 -56.68 7.75
CA TYR A 18 -30.57 -55.24 7.84
C TYR A 18 -30.23 -54.56 6.50
N LYS A 19 -31.17 -53.80 5.92
CA LYS A 19 -31.03 -53.12 4.62
C LYS A 19 -30.72 -51.63 4.72
N GLY A 20 -30.21 -51.20 5.87
CA GLY A 20 -29.90 -49.80 6.15
C GLY A 20 -31.07 -49.00 6.69
N LEU A 21 -30.75 -47.88 7.35
CA LEU A 21 -31.66 -47.06 8.15
C LEU A 21 -32.78 -46.40 7.33
N ALA A 22 -32.53 -46.14 6.04
CA ALA A 22 -33.49 -45.56 5.10
C ALA A 22 -34.56 -46.55 4.61
N ASN A 23 -34.27 -47.86 4.63
CA ASN A 23 -35.15 -48.93 4.13
C ASN A 23 -35.89 -49.68 5.25
N LYS A 24 -35.97 -49.07 6.44
CA LYS A 24 -36.79 -49.59 7.53
C LYS A 24 -38.25 -49.70 7.07
N THR A 25 -38.93 -50.78 7.45
CA THR A 25 -40.33 -51.00 7.11
C THR A 25 -41.18 -49.89 7.71
N SER A 26 -41.82 -49.09 6.86
CA SER A 26 -42.78 -48.09 7.32
C SER A 26 -44.17 -48.70 7.31
N PHE A 27 -44.78 -48.83 8.49
CA PHE A 27 -46.13 -49.36 8.66
C PHE A 27 -47.21 -48.29 8.46
N VAL A 28 -46.79 -47.04 8.29
CA VAL A 28 -47.68 -45.89 8.10
C VAL A 28 -48.27 -45.95 6.70
N GLN A 29 -49.58 -46.17 6.62
CA GLN A 29 -50.32 -46.07 5.36
C GLN A 29 -50.29 -44.60 4.89
N ARG A 30 -49.60 -44.34 3.78
CA ARG A 30 -49.64 -43.03 3.12
C ARG A 30 -50.97 -42.91 2.38
N ASN A 31 -51.63 -41.77 2.51
CA ASN A 31 -52.87 -41.50 1.78
C ASN A 31 -52.60 -41.53 0.26
N PRO A 32 -53.29 -42.37 -0.52
CA PRO A 32 -53.08 -42.49 -1.98
C PRO A 32 -53.35 -41.19 -2.74
N ASP A 33 -54.20 -40.32 -2.20
CA ASP A 33 -54.60 -39.07 -2.88
C ASP A 33 -53.66 -37.88 -2.56
N ALA A 34 -52.60 -38.09 -1.76
CA ALA A 34 -51.69 -37.02 -1.37
C ALA A 34 -50.60 -36.74 -2.43
N PRO A 35 -50.29 -35.47 -2.75
CA PRO A 35 -49.24 -35.13 -3.70
C PRO A 35 -47.85 -35.50 -3.15
N SER A 36 -47.00 -36.08 -4.00
CA SER A 36 -45.65 -36.48 -3.62
C SER A 36 -44.75 -35.26 -3.44
N ARG A 37 -44.25 -35.08 -2.21
CA ARG A 37 -43.27 -34.04 -1.85
C ARG A 37 -41.97 -34.72 -1.46
N THR A 38 -40.86 -34.39 -2.13
CA THR A 38 -39.53 -34.87 -1.77
C THR A 38 -39.01 -34.02 -0.61
N VAL A 39 -38.80 -34.66 0.55
CA VAL A 39 -38.25 -34.00 1.74
C VAL A 39 -36.82 -34.48 1.90
N GLY A 40 -35.85 -33.57 1.75
CA GLY A 40 -34.42 -33.86 1.76
C GLY A 40 -33.63 -32.80 0.97
N PRO A 41 -32.30 -32.93 0.84
CA PRO A 41 -31.48 -31.98 0.08
C PRO A 41 -32.02 -31.79 -1.35
N ILE A 42 -32.38 -30.55 -1.67
CA ILE A 42 -33.06 -30.19 -2.93
C ILE A 42 -32.00 -29.87 -3.99
N LYS A 43 -32.18 -30.41 -5.20
CA LYS A 43 -31.35 -30.04 -6.36
C LYS A 43 -31.63 -28.59 -6.76
N ALA A 44 -30.56 -27.81 -6.96
CA ALA A 44 -30.64 -26.40 -7.35
C ALA A 44 -31.18 -26.22 -8.80
N PRO A 45 -31.88 -25.10 -9.07
CA PRO A 45 -32.44 -24.84 -10.39
C PRO A 45 -31.37 -24.34 -11.38
N THR A 46 -31.56 -24.64 -12.65
CA THR A 46 -30.58 -24.45 -13.73
C THR A 46 -30.52 -23.03 -14.30
N ASN A 47 -31.31 -22.09 -13.79
CA ASN A 47 -31.51 -20.75 -14.35
C ASN A 47 -30.93 -19.60 -13.50
N ILE A 48 -30.12 -19.88 -12.48
CA ILE A 48 -29.41 -18.87 -11.68
C ILE A 48 -27.97 -18.70 -12.20
N ARG A 49 -27.52 -17.44 -12.42
CA ARG A 49 -26.11 -17.08 -12.59
C ARG A 49 -25.64 -16.26 -11.39
N ASN A 50 -24.55 -16.68 -10.75
CA ASN A 50 -24.03 -16.03 -9.54
C ASN A 50 -22.92 -15.02 -9.91
N HIS A 51 -23.03 -13.80 -9.40
CA HIS A 51 -22.05 -12.71 -9.55
C HIS A 51 -20.95 -12.76 -8.45
N TYR A 52 -19.71 -12.39 -8.82
CA TYR A 52 -18.46 -12.11 -8.04
C TYR A 52 -18.16 -12.92 -6.74
N GLY A 53 -18.67 -14.13 -6.66
CA GLY A 53 -18.32 -15.10 -5.61
C GLY A 53 -18.56 -16.53 -6.04
N PHE A 54 -18.74 -16.75 -7.33
CA PHE A 54 -19.05 -18.04 -7.90
C PHE A 54 -18.13 -18.31 -9.08
N CYS A 55 -17.25 -19.29 -8.93
CA CYS A 55 -16.60 -19.86 -10.10
C CYS A 55 -17.69 -20.57 -10.91
N GLY A 56 -17.87 -20.15 -12.17
CA GLY A 56 -18.83 -20.77 -13.09
C GLY A 56 -18.57 -22.26 -13.36
N PHE A 57 -17.36 -22.74 -13.05
CA PHE A 57 -17.02 -24.16 -13.09
C PHE A 57 -17.49 -24.94 -11.85
N GLY A 58 -18.06 -24.27 -10.83
CA GLY A 58 -18.50 -24.89 -9.58
C GLY A 58 -17.36 -25.66 -8.91
N ASP A 59 -17.66 -26.80 -8.30
CA ASP A 59 -16.67 -27.65 -7.62
C ASP A 59 -15.68 -28.36 -8.57
N ASN A 60 -15.82 -28.20 -9.89
CA ASN A 60 -14.88 -28.73 -10.89
C ASN A 60 -13.79 -27.71 -11.27
N CYS A 61 -13.79 -26.51 -10.68
CA CYS A 61 -12.78 -25.49 -10.94
C CYS A 61 -11.41 -26.02 -10.49
N LYS A 62 -10.43 -26.09 -11.42
CA LYS A 62 -9.06 -26.56 -11.14
C LYS A 62 -8.32 -25.68 -10.13
N PHE A 63 -8.76 -24.43 -10.00
CA PHE A 63 -8.13 -23.42 -9.15
C PHE A 63 -8.84 -23.36 -7.80
N LEU A 64 -8.05 -23.06 -6.77
CA LEU A 64 -8.53 -22.95 -5.41
C LEU A 64 -9.47 -21.75 -5.26
N HIS A 65 -10.67 -21.98 -4.72
CA HIS A 65 -11.61 -20.92 -4.37
C HIS A 65 -11.32 -20.31 -3.00
N ALA A 66 -10.12 -19.75 -2.84
CA ALA A 66 -9.84 -18.89 -1.70
C ALA A 66 -10.43 -17.51 -2.00
N ARG A 67 -11.27 -17.01 -1.09
CA ARG A 67 -11.78 -15.62 -1.11
C ARG A 67 -10.93 -14.71 -0.21
N GLU A 68 -9.72 -15.14 0.09
CA GLU A 68 -8.84 -14.48 1.04
C GLU A 68 -7.82 -13.62 0.28
N ASP A 69 -7.84 -12.32 0.55
CA ASP A 69 -6.91 -11.35 -0.03
C ASP A 69 -5.63 -11.23 0.83
N TYR A 70 -4.95 -12.35 1.08
CA TYR A 70 -3.66 -12.29 1.77
C TYR A 70 -2.56 -11.75 0.85
N LYS A 71 -1.69 -10.91 1.42
CA LYS A 71 -0.50 -10.42 0.75
C LYS A 71 0.39 -11.61 0.38
N GLN A 72 0.85 -11.62 -0.86
CA GLN A 72 1.75 -12.66 -1.36
C GLN A 72 3.16 -12.44 -0.79
N GLY A 73 3.97 -13.51 -0.71
CA GLY A 73 5.31 -13.44 -0.09
C GLY A 73 6.20 -12.33 -0.65
N TRP A 74 6.23 -12.15 -1.98
CA TRP A 74 6.99 -11.08 -2.63
C TRP A 74 6.55 -9.67 -2.19
N GLN A 75 5.26 -9.49 -1.90
CA GLN A 75 4.72 -8.21 -1.44
C GLN A 75 5.13 -7.94 0.01
N LEU A 76 5.17 -8.97 0.85
CA LEU A 76 5.69 -8.88 2.22
C LEU A 76 7.21 -8.62 2.22
N ASP A 77 7.96 -9.29 1.34
CA ASP A 77 9.40 -9.07 1.21
C ASP A 77 9.70 -7.65 0.75
N LYS A 78 8.92 -7.12 -0.21
CA LYS A 78 9.04 -5.72 -0.63
C LYS A 78 8.70 -4.74 0.49
N GLU A 79 7.60 -4.96 1.22
CA GLU A 79 7.23 -4.14 2.38
C GLU A 79 8.32 -4.18 3.47
N TRP A 80 8.93 -5.35 3.67
CA TRP A 80 10.05 -5.51 4.58
C TRP A 80 11.30 -4.77 4.11
N GLU A 81 11.64 -4.86 2.82
CA GLU A 81 12.77 -4.15 2.22
C GLU A 81 12.58 -2.63 2.27
N ASP A 82 11.37 -2.13 2.03
CA ASP A 82 11.07 -0.69 2.09
C ASP A 82 11.23 -0.16 3.52
N VAL A 83 10.73 -0.90 4.53
CA VAL A 83 10.93 -0.58 5.94
C VAL A 83 12.41 -0.71 6.35
N ALA A 84 13.12 -1.71 5.82
CA ALA A 84 14.54 -1.92 6.09
C ALA A 84 15.42 -0.86 5.42
N LYS A 85 15.13 -0.43 4.19
CA LYS A 85 15.80 0.68 3.51
C LYS A 85 15.60 1.99 4.26
N GLY A 86 14.40 2.23 4.80
CA GLY A 86 14.14 3.36 5.71
C GLY A 86 14.99 3.32 7.00
N LYS A 87 15.40 2.13 7.46
CA LYS A 87 16.22 1.93 8.69
C LYS A 87 17.73 1.78 8.42
N LYS A 88 18.16 1.41 7.23
CA LYS A 88 19.59 1.25 6.86
C LYS A 88 20.37 2.57 6.80
N ASN A 89 19.68 3.71 6.89
CA ASN A 89 20.30 5.04 6.94
C ASN A 89 20.69 5.50 8.36
N LEU A 90 20.61 4.64 9.38
CA LEU A 90 20.81 5.05 10.79
C LEU A 90 21.81 4.22 11.62
N GLY A 91 22.57 3.30 11.03
CA GLY A 91 23.65 2.66 11.80
C GLY A 91 24.28 1.45 11.13
N GLY A 92 25.39 1.67 10.44
CA GLY A 92 26.26 0.62 9.94
C GLY A 92 27.63 1.20 9.66
N THR A 93 28.59 0.84 10.50
CA THR A 93 30.00 1.24 10.46
C THR A 93 30.55 1.26 9.03
N ILE A 94 31.04 2.43 8.60
CA ILE A 94 31.86 2.57 7.40
C ILE A 94 33.17 1.83 7.67
N VAL A 95 33.27 0.58 7.25
CA VAL A 95 34.57 -0.02 6.96
C VAL A 95 35.04 0.62 5.66
N ALA A 96 36.16 1.33 5.75
CA ALA A 96 36.79 2.01 4.65
C ALA A 96 37.33 0.99 3.64
N ASP A 97 36.54 0.66 2.62
CA ASP A 97 37.04 0.03 1.41
C ASP A 97 37.58 1.12 0.46
N ALA A 98 38.86 0.99 0.08
CA ALA A 98 39.64 1.97 -0.66
C ALA A 98 39.28 2.03 -2.17
N ASN A 99 38.01 1.88 -2.54
CA ASN A 99 37.56 1.88 -3.92
C ASN A 99 36.17 2.53 -4.12
N ARG A 100 35.96 3.68 -3.48
CA ARG A 100 34.74 4.50 -3.62
C ARG A 100 34.90 5.58 -4.70
N ASP A 101 35.09 5.17 -5.95
CA ASP A 101 35.16 6.10 -7.09
C ASP A 101 34.09 5.82 -8.17
N LYS A 102 33.08 5.00 -7.85
CA LYS A 102 32.01 4.63 -8.80
C LYS A 102 30.57 4.69 -8.28
N VAL A 103 30.32 5.45 -7.20
CA VAL A 103 28.95 5.68 -6.67
C VAL A 103 28.73 7.16 -6.37
N ALA A 104 29.07 8.04 -7.33
CA ALA A 104 28.85 9.48 -7.21
C ALA A 104 27.78 10.02 -8.18
N ASP A 105 27.22 9.15 -9.03
CA ASP A 105 26.28 9.56 -10.10
C ASP A 105 24.82 9.32 -9.71
N ASP A 106 24.51 8.22 -9.04
CA ASP A 106 23.13 7.80 -8.71
C ASP A 106 22.49 8.64 -7.56
N ASP A 107 23.29 9.11 -6.59
CA ASP A 107 22.82 9.99 -5.50
C ASP A 107 22.49 11.42 -5.97
N ASN A 108 22.90 11.82 -7.19
CA ASN A 108 22.67 13.18 -7.69
C ASN A 108 21.25 13.38 -8.22
N GLU A 109 20.67 12.38 -8.90
CA GLU A 109 19.35 12.48 -9.52
C GLU A 109 18.22 12.56 -8.48
N GLU A 110 18.29 11.76 -7.40
CA GLU A 110 17.29 11.82 -6.32
C GLU A 110 17.36 13.13 -5.52
N GLU A 111 18.57 13.67 -5.28
CA GLU A 111 18.73 14.96 -4.62
C GLU A 111 18.29 16.13 -5.50
N ASP A 112 18.47 16.04 -6.83
CA ASP A 112 18.00 17.05 -7.78
C ASP A 112 16.46 16.99 -7.96
N ALA A 113 15.82 15.82 -7.93
CA ALA A 113 14.37 15.70 -7.89
C ALA A 113 13.74 16.24 -6.57
N MET A 114 14.45 16.12 -5.45
CA MET A 114 14.05 16.76 -4.18
C MET A 114 14.22 18.29 -4.22
N LEU A 115 15.14 18.82 -5.02
CA LEU A 115 15.32 20.26 -5.23
C LEU A 115 14.18 20.88 -6.06
N GLU A 116 13.60 20.16 -7.01
CA GLU A 116 12.48 20.64 -7.82
C GLU A 116 11.17 20.77 -7.03
N ASN A 117 10.97 19.90 -6.04
CA ASN A 117 9.74 19.87 -5.24
C ASN A 117 9.73 20.89 -4.08
N ILE A 118 10.85 21.53 -3.77
CA ILE A 118 10.95 22.49 -2.67
C ILE A 118 10.92 23.92 -3.23
N PRO A 119 9.91 24.76 -2.86
CA PRO A 119 9.87 26.14 -3.33
C PRO A 119 11.12 26.89 -2.84
N PHE A 120 11.92 27.42 -3.77
CA PHE A 120 13.23 28.04 -3.50
C PHE A 120 13.18 29.33 -2.66
N ALA A 121 12.00 29.93 -2.54
CA ALA A 121 11.78 31.18 -1.80
C ALA A 121 10.88 30.95 -0.60
N CYS A 122 11.14 31.69 0.48
CA CYS A 122 10.28 31.66 1.65
C CYS A 122 8.91 32.28 1.34
N ILE A 123 7.82 31.58 1.67
CA ILE A 123 6.45 32.04 1.40
C ILE A 123 6.12 33.38 2.09
N ILE A 124 6.83 33.71 3.18
CA ILE A 124 6.57 34.93 3.97
C ILE A 124 7.32 36.13 3.40
N CYS A 125 8.64 36.02 3.16
CA CYS A 125 9.46 37.14 2.67
C CYS A 125 9.71 37.13 1.17
N ARG A 126 9.39 36.04 0.46
CA ARG A 126 9.62 35.82 -0.99
C ARG A 126 11.09 35.91 -1.42
N GLU A 127 12.01 36.02 -0.46
CA GLU A 127 13.46 35.96 -0.64
C GLU A 127 13.99 34.52 -0.48
N PRO A 128 15.24 34.25 -0.92
CA PRO A 128 15.94 33.01 -0.59
C PRO A 128 16.01 32.78 0.92
N TYR A 129 16.02 31.51 1.32
CA TYR A 129 15.96 31.16 2.74
C TYR A 129 17.20 31.62 3.53
N LYS A 130 16.97 32.49 4.52
CA LYS A 130 17.93 32.84 5.58
C LYS A 130 17.63 31.94 6.79
N SER A 131 18.56 31.04 7.11
CA SER A 131 18.40 29.95 8.10
C SER A 131 17.07 29.18 7.97
N PRO A 132 16.96 28.25 7.00
CA PRO A 132 15.72 27.52 6.77
C PRO A 132 15.33 26.63 7.96
N VAL A 133 14.04 26.67 8.30
CA VAL A 133 13.38 25.85 9.33
C VAL A 133 12.20 25.11 8.72
N VAL A 134 11.93 23.90 9.23
CA VAL A 134 10.82 23.03 8.85
C VAL A 134 9.79 23.01 9.97
N THR A 135 8.54 23.21 9.59
CA THR A 135 7.38 23.02 10.47
C THR A 135 6.92 21.56 10.49
N ARG A 136 6.11 21.16 11.47
CA ARG A 136 5.55 19.78 11.54
C ARG A 136 4.79 19.36 10.28
N CYS A 137 4.21 20.31 9.55
CA CYS A 137 3.50 20.06 8.29
C CYS A 137 4.42 20.01 7.06
N GLY A 138 5.74 20.05 7.23
CA GLY A 138 6.71 19.93 6.14
C GLY A 138 6.96 21.21 5.36
N HIS A 139 6.41 22.36 5.77
CA HIS A 139 6.64 23.63 5.09
C HIS A 139 7.90 24.33 5.60
N TYR A 140 8.66 24.90 4.67
CA TYR A 140 9.93 25.58 4.89
C TYR A 140 9.75 27.09 5.03
N PHE A 141 10.46 27.70 5.99
CA PHE A 141 10.48 29.14 6.22
C PHE A 141 11.87 29.62 6.64
N CYS A 142 12.14 30.92 6.58
CA CYS A 142 13.26 31.52 7.29
C CYS A 142 12.95 31.52 8.79
N GLU A 143 13.92 31.21 9.64
CA GLU A 143 13.81 31.33 11.11
C GLU A 143 13.21 32.68 11.58
N PRO A 144 13.68 33.85 11.12
CA PRO A 144 13.08 35.12 11.54
C PRO A 144 11.63 35.28 11.07
N CYS A 145 11.29 34.71 9.90
CA CYS A 145 9.93 34.80 9.35
C CYS A 145 8.95 33.93 10.14
N ALA A 146 9.37 32.70 10.48
CA ALA A 146 8.59 31.79 11.31
C ALA A 146 8.31 32.40 12.69
N LEU A 147 9.32 32.96 13.35
CA LEU A 147 9.19 33.58 14.67
C LEU A 147 8.32 34.85 14.64
N LYS A 148 8.50 35.73 13.64
CA LYS A 148 7.67 36.93 13.48
C LYS A 148 6.21 36.58 13.27
N ARG A 149 5.93 35.55 12.47
CA ARG A 149 4.56 35.11 12.19
C ARG A 149 3.94 34.43 13.40
N TYR A 150 4.64 33.52 14.08
CA TYR A 150 4.14 32.84 15.27
C TYR A 150 3.67 33.80 16.38
N ARG A 151 4.34 34.96 16.52
CA ARG A 151 3.93 36.03 17.45
C ARG A 151 2.59 36.69 17.09
N LYS A 152 2.23 36.72 15.80
CA LYS A 152 0.97 37.29 15.31
C LYS A 152 -0.11 36.22 15.22
N ASP A 153 0.20 35.16 14.48
CA ASP A 153 -0.68 34.02 14.21
C ASP A 153 0.10 32.70 14.40
N PRO A 154 -0.33 31.81 15.31
CA PRO A 154 0.36 30.55 15.60
C PRO A 154 0.16 29.46 14.52
N THR A 155 -0.32 29.82 13.33
CA THR A 155 -0.64 28.90 12.22
C THR A 155 0.45 28.87 11.14
N CYS A 156 0.47 27.84 10.29
CA CYS A 156 1.38 27.72 9.16
C CYS A 156 0.95 28.62 7.99
N ALA A 157 1.91 29.16 7.22
CA ALA A 157 1.60 30.13 6.16
C ALA A 157 1.12 29.48 4.88
N ALA A 158 1.50 28.23 4.66
CA ALA A 158 1.13 27.47 3.47
C ALA A 158 -0.20 26.75 3.65
N CYS A 159 -0.41 26.06 4.78
CA CYS A 159 -1.59 25.20 4.98
C CYS A 159 -2.49 25.60 6.15
N GLY A 160 -2.14 26.64 6.92
CA GLY A 160 -2.97 27.11 8.04
C GLY A 160 -2.97 26.20 9.29
N SER A 161 -2.26 25.07 9.29
CA SER A 161 -2.19 24.19 10.45
C SER A 161 -1.49 24.84 11.65
N GLY A 162 -1.93 24.54 12.88
CA GLY A 162 -1.30 25.04 14.09
C GLY A 162 0.14 24.54 14.22
N THR A 163 1.11 25.46 14.28
CA THR A 163 2.55 25.12 14.32
C THR A 163 3.03 24.65 15.70
N SER A 164 2.21 24.86 16.74
CA SER A 164 2.47 24.50 18.14
C SER A 164 3.85 24.94 18.68
N GLY A 165 4.44 25.97 18.08
CA GLY A 165 5.75 26.50 18.47
C GLY A 165 6.94 25.61 18.13
N VAL A 166 6.73 24.54 17.35
CA VAL A 166 7.79 23.58 17.00
C VAL A 166 8.34 23.90 15.61
N PHE A 167 9.56 24.44 15.59
CA PHE A 167 10.31 24.74 14.37
C PHE A 167 11.66 24.00 14.43
N ASN A 168 11.87 23.04 13.54
CA ASN A 168 13.10 22.28 13.47
C ASN A 168 14.04 22.89 12.41
N SER A 169 15.35 22.89 12.66
CA SER A 169 16.31 23.35 11.66
C SER A 169 16.32 22.44 10.42
N ALA A 170 16.25 23.02 9.23
CA ALA A 170 16.25 22.26 7.97
C ALA A 170 17.68 21.95 7.48
N SER A 171 18.43 21.09 8.18
CA SER A 171 19.83 20.76 7.83
C SER A 171 19.98 20.18 6.41
N ARG A 172 19.04 19.32 5.99
CA ARG A 172 18.98 18.80 4.61
C ARG A 172 18.82 19.90 3.57
N LEU A 173 17.89 20.84 3.79
CA LEU A 173 17.66 21.95 2.87
C LEU A 173 18.86 22.89 2.80
N LYS A 174 19.55 23.15 3.93
CA LYS A 174 20.81 23.92 3.94
C LYS A 174 21.86 23.28 3.03
N LYS A 175 22.10 21.98 3.22
CA LYS A 175 23.08 21.23 2.41
C LYS A 175 22.76 21.30 0.91
N LEU A 176 21.49 21.16 0.54
CA LEU A 176 21.04 21.25 -0.85
C LEU A 176 21.24 22.66 -1.45
N LEU A 177 20.91 23.71 -0.70
CA LEU A 177 21.12 25.10 -1.12
C LEU A 177 22.62 25.43 -1.25
N ASP A 178 23.44 24.97 -0.31
CA ASP A 178 24.90 25.19 -0.33
C ASP A 178 25.54 24.45 -1.52
N ARG A 179 25.09 23.23 -1.81
CA ARG A 179 25.51 22.45 -2.99
C ARG A 179 25.18 23.18 -4.30
N LYS A 180 23.96 23.73 -4.40
CA LYS A 180 23.53 24.50 -5.59
C LYS A 180 24.37 25.77 -5.76
N ARG A 181 24.62 26.51 -4.67
CA ARG A 181 25.50 27.69 -4.68
C ARG A 181 26.94 27.34 -5.08
N ALA A 182 27.49 26.25 -4.57
CA ALA A 182 28.82 25.79 -4.93
C ALA A 182 28.92 25.39 -6.41
N ARG A 183 27.91 24.69 -6.95
CA ARG A 183 27.85 24.33 -8.38
C ARG A 183 27.75 25.57 -9.27
N ALA A 184 26.93 26.55 -8.89
CA ALA A 184 26.81 27.82 -9.61
C ALA A 184 28.12 28.64 -9.55
N ALA A 185 28.76 28.73 -8.38
CA ALA A 185 30.02 29.43 -8.22
C ALA A 185 31.15 28.81 -9.06
N LYS A 186 31.23 27.47 -9.10
CA LYS A 186 32.18 26.76 -9.97
C LYS A 186 31.93 27.09 -11.44
N LYS A 187 30.68 27.03 -11.90
CA LYS A 187 30.33 27.37 -13.28
C LYS A 187 30.69 28.83 -13.63
N ARG A 188 30.51 29.77 -12.69
CA ARG A 188 30.93 31.16 -12.86
C ARG A 188 32.46 31.30 -12.95
N GLN A 189 33.22 30.58 -12.11
CA GLN A 189 34.69 30.56 -12.20
C GLN A 189 35.17 29.99 -13.53
N ASP A 190 34.60 28.86 -13.96
CA ASP A 190 34.94 28.24 -15.25
C ASP A 190 34.63 29.19 -16.44
N ALA A 191 33.55 29.99 -16.36
CA ALA A 191 33.21 31.00 -17.36
C ALA A 191 34.19 32.18 -17.38
N ILE A 192 34.61 32.67 -16.21
CA ILE A 192 35.64 33.71 -16.08
C ILE A 192 36.99 33.20 -16.64
N ASP A 193 37.37 31.96 -16.32
CA ASP A 193 38.60 31.33 -16.79
C ASP A 193 38.56 31.09 -18.32
N ALA A 194 37.38 30.86 -18.88
CA ALA A 194 37.14 30.74 -20.32
C ALA A 194 37.08 32.11 -21.05
N GLY A 195 37.17 33.23 -20.32
CA GLY A 195 37.16 34.59 -20.89
C GLY A 195 35.78 35.11 -21.28
N GLU A 196 34.71 34.53 -20.75
CA GLU A 196 33.33 34.98 -20.96
C GLU A 196 32.95 36.07 -19.94
N GLU A 197 32.40 37.20 -20.41
CA GLU A 197 32.00 38.32 -19.57
C GLU A 197 30.75 37.94 -18.75
N VAL A 198 30.94 37.65 -17.46
CA VAL A 198 29.82 37.36 -16.55
C VAL A 198 29.19 38.68 -16.09
N SER A 199 27.96 38.94 -16.53
CA SER A 199 27.14 40.05 -16.03
C SER A 199 26.63 39.74 -14.62
N ASP A 200 26.76 40.69 -13.69
CA ASP A 200 26.44 40.54 -12.26
C ASP A 200 24.91 40.62 -11.95
N GLU A 201 24.04 40.32 -12.91
CA GLU A 201 22.57 40.54 -12.76
C GLU A 201 21.82 39.42 -12.00
N GLU A 202 22.49 38.38 -11.51
CA GLU A 202 21.84 37.23 -10.85
C GLU A 202 21.88 37.25 -9.29
N GLU A 203 22.20 38.39 -8.65
CA GLU A 203 22.33 38.49 -7.19
C GLU A 203 21.08 38.95 -6.40
N GLU A 204 19.90 39.12 -7.01
CA GLU A 204 18.63 39.40 -6.26
C GLU A 204 17.75 38.17 -5.98
#